data_AF-A0A7Y2MGS9-F1
#
_entry.id   AF-A0A7Y2MGS9-F1
#
_cell.length_a   1.000
_cell.length_b   1.000
_cell.length_c   1.000
_cell.angle_alpha   90.00
_cell.angle_beta   90.00
_cell.angle_gamma   90.00
#
_symmetry.space_group_name_H-M   'P 1'
#
loop_
_entity.id
_entity.type
_entity.pdbx_description
1 polymer ?
#
loop_
_entity_poly.entity_id
_entity_poly.type
_entity_poly.pdbx_seq_one_letter_code
_entity_poly.pdbx_strand_id
1 'polypeptide(L)'
;GLCLMPDLYSYDYGRKAIRAPAMAAEPPVFRCSASETTPMPAAAPQVVWRAGLDLSPIDASDPSQVAWLETLVWPEQTARLANLRAAVKIAATVKPRVLKGDLRGSDLVRLCSEAPKDATLVIFHTAVLDYVSDPADREAFAEQVMRLSPYWVSNEFPRVFPCIARCAGKSRPPGHFLLSVNGSPVAWTDPHGASLEWIADEA
;
A
#
# COMPACT_ATOMS: atom_id res chain seq x y z
N GLY A 1 -0.84 8.79 5.45
CA GLY A 1 -1.62 7.69 6.07
C GLY A 1 -2.86 7.24 5.30
N LEU A 2 -3.15 7.75 4.09
CA LEU A 2 -4.36 7.38 3.34
C LEU A 2 -4.43 5.88 3.03
N CYS A 3 -3.28 5.25 2.76
CA CYS A 3 -3.19 3.82 2.47
C CYS A 3 -3.47 2.90 3.69
N LEU A 4 -3.59 3.44 4.91
CA LEU A 4 -3.85 2.68 6.14
C LEU A 4 -5.34 2.40 6.39
N MET A 5 -6.21 2.76 5.44
CA MET A 5 -7.66 2.63 5.59
C MET A 5 -8.31 1.72 4.54
N PRO A 6 -7.72 0.54 4.23
CA PRO A 6 -8.28 -0.34 3.21
C PRO A 6 -9.66 -0.91 3.58
N ASP A 7 -10.00 -0.93 4.87
CA ASP A 7 -11.31 -1.32 5.39
C ASP A 7 -12.39 -0.23 5.22
N LEU A 8 -12.00 1.00 4.89
CA LEU A 8 -12.92 2.14 4.75
C LEU A 8 -13.16 2.55 3.30
N TYR A 9 -12.57 1.84 2.35
CA TYR A 9 -12.69 2.10 0.92
C TYR A 9 -13.42 0.97 0.20
N SER A 10 -14.07 1.32 -0.90
CA SER A 10 -14.63 0.33 -1.81
C SER A 10 -13.63 0.02 -2.91
N TYR A 11 -13.66 -1.21 -3.40
CA TYR A 11 -12.81 -1.70 -4.47
C TYR A 11 -13.67 -2.32 -5.55
N ASP A 12 -13.38 -2.00 -6.80
CA ASP A 12 -14.01 -2.61 -7.95
C ASP A 12 -12.92 -3.24 -8.81
N TYR A 13 -12.80 -4.56 -8.71
CA TYR A 13 -11.81 -5.34 -9.44
C TYR A 13 -12.22 -5.66 -10.89
N GLY A 14 -13.31 -5.04 -11.39
CA GLY A 14 -13.93 -5.30 -12.68
C GLY A 14 -14.75 -6.60 -12.70
N ARG A 15 -14.23 -7.67 -12.09
CA ARG A 15 -14.92 -8.97 -11.92
C ARG A 15 -15.69 -9.08 -10.61
N LYS A 16 -15.30 -8.31 -9.59
CA LYS A 16 -15.93 -8.31 -8.27
C LYS A 16 -15.78 -6.93 -7.62
N ALA A 17 -16.86 -6.45 -7.02
CA ALA A 17 -16.82 -5.27 -6.18
C ALA A 17 -16.89 -5.64 -4.69
N ILE A 18 -16.02 -5.04 -3.89
CA ILE A 18 -16.04 -5.07 -2.43
C ILE A 18 -16.44 -3.69 -1.95
N ARG A 19 -17.54 -3.60 -1.20
CA ARG A 19 -18.04 -2.33 -0.65
C ARG A 19 -17.52 -2.13 0.76
N ALA A 20 -17.07 -0.92 1.05
CA ALA A 20 -16.77 -0.53 2.42
C ALA A 20 -18.03 -0.58 3.30
N PRO A 21 -17.88 -0.83 4.62
CA PRO A 21 -18.96 -0.66 5.58
C PRO A 21 -19.55 0.75 5.52
N ALA A 22 -20.82 0.92 5.89
CA ALA A 22 -21.61 2.16 5.75
C ALA A 22 -21.14 3.36 6.60
N MET A 23 -19.93 3.33 7.16
CA MET A 23 -19.34 4.42 7.94
C MET A 23 -19.09 5.71 7.14
N ALA A 24 -19.03 5.63 5.82
CA ALA A 24 -18.94 6.80 4.92
C ALA A 24 -20.23 6.93 4.11
N ALA A 25 -20.78 8.15 4.02
CA ALA A 25 -21.96 8.41 3.20
C ALA A 25 -21.75 7.99 1.73
N GLU A 26 -20.52 8.18 1.22
CA GLU A 26 -20.04 7.67 -0.08
C GLU A 26 -18.52 7.42 -0.03
N PRO A 27 -18.05 6.19 0.28
CA PRO A 27 -16.62 5.88 0.27
C PRO A 27 -16.05 5.92 -1.17
N PRO A 28 -14.78 6.30 -1.38
CA PRO A 28 -14.16 6.21 -2.70
C PRO A 28 -14.20 4.77 -3.21
N VAL A 29 -14.37 4.63 -4.52
CA VAL A 29 -14.30 3.35 -5.22
C VAL A 29 -13.00 3.32 -6.03
N PHE A 30 -12.04 2.52 -5.55
CA PHE A 30 -10.80 2.27 -6.28
C PHE A 30 -11.04 1.17 -7.32
N ARG A 31 -10.97 1.54 -8.60
CA ARG A 31 -11.09 0.59 -9.70
C ARG A 31 -9.72 -0.03 -9.98
N CYS A 32 -9.70 -1.34 -10.15
CA CYS A 32 -8.51 -2.13 -10.46
C CYS A 32 -8.89 -3.20 -11.49
N SER A 33 -8.26 -3.19 -12.67
CA SER A 33 -8.46 -4.26 -13.64
C SER A 33 -7.66 -5.49 -13.22
N ALA A 34 -8.34 -6.47 -12.62
CA ALA A 34 -7.72 -7.71 -12.19
C ALA A 34 -7.78 -8.78 -13.29
N SER A 35 -6.63 -9.34 -13.67
CA SER A 35 -6.53 -10.45 -14.64
C SER A 35 -7.38 -11.65 -14.22
N GLU A 36 -7.74 -12.53 -15.17
CA GLU A 36 -8.64 -13.67 -14.91
C GLU A 36 -8.15 -14.59 -13.78
N THR A 37 -6.84 -14.83 -13.72
CA THR A 37 -6.19 -15.68 -12.72
C THR A 37 -5.99 -15.01 -11.36
N THR A 38 -6.29 -13.72 -11.23
CA THR A 38 -6.14 -13.02 -9.95
C THR A 38 -7.17 -13.52 -8.93
N PRO A 39 -6.75 -14.00 -7.74
CA PRO A 39 -7.66 -14.40 -6.68
C PRO A 39 -8.49 -13.20 -6.20
N MET A 40 -9.81 -13.37 -6.15
CA MET A 40 -10.73 -12.31 -5.75
C MET A 40 -11.04 -12.37 -4.24
N PRO A 41 -10.84 -11.28 -3.48
CA PRO A 41 -11.11 -11.29 -2.05
C PRO A 41 -12.61 -11.50 -1.77
N ALA A 42 -12.93 -12.17 -0.66
CA ALA A 42 -14.32 -12.37 -0.23
C ALA A 42 -14.95 -11.09 0.34
N ALA A 43 -14.17 -10.35 1.14
CA ALA A 43 -14.55 -9.13 1.84
C ALA A 43 -13.31 -8.22 2.01
N ALA A 44 -13.53 -7.01 2.51
CA ALA A 44 -12.44 -6.13 2.94
C ALA A 44 -11.72 -6.70 4.18
N PRO A 45 -10.44 -6.38 4.41
CA PRO A 45 -9.74 -6.81 5.61
C PRO A 45 -10.37 -6.21 6.87
N GLN A 46 -10.37 -6.95 7.97
CA GLN A 46 -10.73 -6.42 9.29
C GLN A 46 -9.51 -5.71 9.89
N VAL A 47 -9.56 -4.39 9.98
CA VAL A 47 -8.45 -3.58 10.52
C VAL A 47 -8.77 -3.09 11.92
N VAL A 48 -8.29 -3.82 12.93
CA VAL A 48 -8.48 -3.50 14.36
C VAL A 48 -7.44 -2.49 14.89
N TRP A 49 -6.32 -2.34 14.19
CA TRP A 49 -5.25 -1.41 14.53
C TRP A 49 -4.52 -0.97 13.26
N ARG A 50 -4.08 0.29 13.23
CA ARG A 50 -3.34 0.87 12.11
C ARG A 50 -2.36 1.92 12.60
N ALA A 51 -1.16 1.91 12.05
CA ALA A 51 -0.19 2.97 12.22
C ALA A 51 0.71 3.09 10.99
N GLY A 52 1.21 4.30 10.72
CA GLY A 52 2.18 4.57 9.66
C GLY A 52 3.44 5.22 10.19
N LEU A 53 4.50 5.12 9.40
CA LEU A 53 5.77 5.79 9.59
C LEU A 53 6.11 6.54 8.30
N ASP A 54 6.44 7.82 8.41
CA ASP A 54 6.78 8.67 7.26
C ASP A 54 7.81 9.73 7.71
N LEU A 55 8.71 10.15 6.83
CA LEU A 55 9.70 11.20 7.15
C LEU A 55 9.05 12.58 7.30
N SER A 56 7.94 12.82 6.62
CA SER A 56 7.18 14.07 6.64
C SER A 56 5.67 13.80 6.52
N PRO A 57 5.04 13.26 7.59
CA PRO A 57 3.61 12.94 7.57
C PRO A 57 2.74 14.16 7.22
N ILE A 58 1.81 13.97 6.27
CA ILE A 58 0.81 14.97 5.91
C ILE A 58 -0.36 14.96 6.90
N ASP A 59 -0.73 16.14 7.40
CA ASP A 59 -1.96 16.34 8.17
C ASP A 59 -3.15 16.53 7.23
N ALA A 60 -4.04 15.54 7.20
CA ALA A 60 -5.27 15.59 6.39
C ALA A 60 -6.30 16.61 6.88
N SER A 61 -6.12 17.18 8.07
CA SER A 61 -6.96 18.25 8.62
C SER A 61 -6.45 19.65 8.24
N ASP A 62 -5.23 19.76 7.70
CA ASP A 62 -4.63 21.02 7.26
C ASP A 62 -4.93 21.27 5.77
N PRO A 63 -5.78 22.26 5.43
CA PRO A 63 -6.14 22.53 4.04
C PRO A 63 -4.95 22.88 3.14
N SER A 64 -3.88 23.46 3.70
CA SER A 64 -2.70 23.85 2.92
C SER A 64 -1.88 22.63 2.49
N GLN A 65 -1.73 21.66 3.39
CA GLN A 65 -1.03 20.41 3.08
C GLN A 65 -1.84 19.52 2.15
N VAL A 66 -3.17 19.50 2.32
CA VAL A 66 -4.08 18.84 1.38
C VAL A 66 -3.97 19.47 -0.01
N ALA A 67 -3.98 20.80 -0.11
CA ALA A 67 -3.83 21.49 -1.38
C ALA A 67 -2.49 21.14 -2.05
N TRP A 68 -1.39 21.10 -1.29
CA TRP A 68 -0.10 20.63 -1.80
C TRP A 68 -0.17 19.19 -2.33
N LEU A 69 -0.79 18.27 -1.59
CA LEU A 69 -0.93 16.87 -2.00
C LEU A 69 -1.74 16.73 -3.30
N GLU A 70 -2.78 17.54 -3.48
CA GLU A 70 -3.56 17.58 -4.73
C GLU A 70 -2.72 18.03 -5.93
N THR A 71 -1.73 18.93 -5.74
CA THR A 71 -0.84 19.36 -6.84
C THR A 71 0.06 18.24 -7.38
N LEU A 72 0.22 17.14 -6.64
CA LEU A 72 0.99 15.96 -7.06
C LEU A 72 0.19 15.02 -7.98
N VAL A 73 -1.09 15.32 -8.22
CA VAL A 73 -1.92 14.61 -9.18
C VAL A 73 -1.97 15.41 -10.49
N TRP A 74 -1.65 14.75 -11.60
CA TRP A 74 -1.64 15.43 -12.91
C TRP A 74 -3.04 15.92 -13.29
N PRO A 75 -3.18 17.07 -13.97
CA PRO A 75 -4.48 17.68 -14.28
C PRO A 75 -5.46 16.76 -14.99
N GLU A 76 -4.97 15.88 -15.86
CA GLU A 76 -5.78 14.95 -16.65
C GLU A 76 -6.33 13.78 -15.80
N GLN A 77 -5.75 13.52 -14.63
CA GLN A 77 -6.10 12.40 -13.75
C GLN A 77 -7.27 12.75 -12.81
N THR A 78 -8.37 13.25 -13.37
CA THR A 78 -9.53 13.74 -12.62
C THR A 78 -10.15 12.67 -11.69
N ALA A 79 -10.20 11.41 -12.14
CA ALA A 79 -10.69 10.29 -11.33
C ALA A 79 -9.79 10.01 -10.11
N ARG A 80 -8.46 10.09 -10.29
CA ARG A 80 -7.50 9.91 -9.20
C ARG A 80 -7.60 11.06 -8.19
N LEU A 81 -7.76 12.30 -8.68
CA LEU A 81 -7.97 13.48 -7.83
C LEU A 81 -9.27 13.37 -7.01
N ALA A 82 -10.35 12.88 -7.62
CA ALA A 82 -11.61 12.64 -6.91
C ALA A 82 -11.45 11.58 -5.80
N ASN A 83 -10.77 10.47 -6.09
CA ASN A 83 -10.46 9.44 -5.09
C ASN A 83 -9.57 9.98 -3.96
N LEU A 84 -8.56 10.78 -4.28
CA LEU A 84 -7.70 11.44 -3.30
C LEU A 84 -8.53 12.32 -2.35
N ARG A 85 -9.37 13.20 -2.89
CA ARG A 85 -10.24 14.09 -2.11
C ARG A 85 -11.19 13.32 -1.19
N ALA A 86 -11.79 12.25 -1.69
CA ALA A 86 -12.66 11.39 -0.88
C ALA A 86 -11.87 10.66 0.23
N ALA A 87 -10.68 10.14 -0.07
CA ALA A 87 -9.80 9.52 0.92
C ALA A 87 -9.33 10.51 2.00
N VAL A 88 -9.02 11.76 1.63
CA VAL A 88 -8.66 12.84 2.57
C VAL A 88 -9.81 13.16 3.52
N LYS A 89 -11.05 13.26 3.03
CA LYS A 89 -12.23 13.48 3.89
C LYS A 89 -12.36 12.40 4.96
N ILE A 90 -12.18 11.13 4.58
CA ILE A 90 -12.18 10.00 5.53
C ILE A 90 -11.03 10.14 6.52
N ALA A 91 -9.82 10.45 6.04
CA ALA A 91 -8.64 10.62 6.90
C ALA A 91 -8.77 11.77 7.90
N ALA A 92 -9.43 12.87 7.55
CA ALA A 92 -9.67 14.00 8.45
C ALA A 92 -10.62 13.63 9.61
N THR A 93 -11.55 12.69 9.38
CA THR A 93 -12.43 12.15 10.42
C THR A 93 -11.76 11.06 11.25
N VAL A 94 -11.15 10.07 10.59
CA VAL A 94 -10.55 8.88 11.22
C VAL A 94 -9.25 9.22 11.94
N LYS A 95 -8.49 10.19 11.40
CA LYS A 95 -7.17 10.62 11.88
C LYS A 95 -6.22 9.43 12.10
N PRO A 96 -5.91 8.66 11.04
CA PRO A 96 -5.02 7.51 11.18
C PRO A 96 -3.67 7.96 11.73
N ARG A 97 -3.15 7.23 12.71
CA ARG A 97 -1.89 7.57 13.36
C ARG A 97 -0.73 7.37 12.39
N VAL A 98 -0.01 8.44 12.06
CA VAL A 98 1.23 8.40 11.29
C VAL A 98 2.30 9.14 12.08
N LEU A 99 3.37 8.44 12.43
CA LEU A 99 4.49 9.03 13.15
C LEU A 99 5.54 9.54 12.17
N LYS A 100 6.19 10.64 12.55
CA LYS A 100 7.41 11.08 11.89
C LYS A 100 8.55 10.14 12.27
N GLY A 101 9.21 9.52 11.32
CA GLY A 101 10.37 8.65 11.58
C GLY A 101 10.95 8.01 10.31
N ASP A 102 12.07 7.33 10.48
CA ASP A 102 12.82 6.68 9.39
C ASP A 102 12.64 5.16 9.42
N LEU A 103 12.25 4.58 8.27
CA LEU A 103 12.03 3.15 8.12
C LEU A 103 13.30 2.30 8.29
N ARG A 104 14.50 2.88 8.12
CA ARG A 104 15.78 2.18 8.23
C ARG A 104 16.25 1.99 9.67
N GLY A 105 15.62 2.71 10.60
CA GLY A 105 16.06 2.80 11.99
C GLY A 105 15.24 1.95 12.97
N SER A 106 15.35 2.33 14.24
CA SER A 106 14.58 1.71 15.32
C SER A 106 13.12 2.20 15.39
N ASP A 107 12.78 3.27 14.68
CA ASP A 107 11.43 3.86 14.67
C ASP A 107 10.39 2.85 14.20
N LEU A 108 10.68 2.09 13.14
CA LEU A 108 9.78 1.04 12.64
C LEU A 108 9.60 -0.08 13.66
N VAL A 109 10.70 -0.55 14.27
CA VAL A 109 10.66 -1.59 15.31
C VAL A 109 9.77 -1.16 16.47
N ARG A 110 9.99 0.08 16.94
CA ARG A 110 9.20 0.66 18.02
C ARG A 110 7.72 0.72 17.63
N LEU A 111 7.40 1.21 16.44
CA LEU A 111 6.02 1.31 15.98
C LEU A 111 5.34 -0.07 15.87
N CYS A 112 6.04 -1.07 15.33
CA CYS A 112 5.53 -2.44 15.24
C CYS A 112 5.29 -3.06 16.63
N SER A 113 6.10 -2.73 17.64
CA SER A 113 5.93 -3.25 19.00
C SER A 113 4.64 -2.79 19.70
N GLU A 114 3.99 -1.75 19.18
CA GLU A 114 2.73 -1.21 19.70
C GLU A 114 1.49 -1.88 19.11
N ALA A 115 1.65 -2.75 18.11
CA ALA A 115 0.54 -3.50 17.53
C ALA A 115 -0.05 -4.49 18.58
N PRO A 116 -1.38 -4.64 18.65
CA PRO A 116 -2.02 -5.62 19.52
C PRO A 116 -1.52 -7.05 19.25
N LYS A 117 -1.21 -7.80 20.32
CA LYS A 117 -0.66 -9.16 20.22
C LYS A 117 -1.66 -10.19 19.70
N ASP A 118 -2.94 -9.89 19.79
CA ASP A 118 -4.06 -10.69 19.29
C ASP A 118 -4.46 -10.33 17.85
N ALA A 119 -3.76 -9.38 17.22
CA ALA A 119 -3.92 -9.03 15.82
C ALA A 119 -2.77 -9.59 14.96
N THR A 120 -3.06 -9.91 13.69
CA THR A 120 -2.01 -10.22 12.71
C THR A 120 -1.33 -8.92 12.27
N LEU A 121 -0.05 -8.76 12.62
CA LEU A 121 0.75 -7.66 12.10
C LEU A 121 1.00 -7.87 10.60
N VAL A 122 0.76 -6.82 9.82
CA VAL A 122 1.09 -6.74 8.39
C VAL A 122 1.89 -5.46 8.20
N ILE A 123 3.10 -5.57 7.64
CA ILE A 123 3.91 -4.43 7.23
C ILE A 123 3.81 -4.32 5.72
N PHE A 124 3.44 -3.16 5.19
CA PHE A 124 3.39 -2.95 3.75
C PHE A 124 3.97 -1.60 3.34
N HIS A 125 4.49 -1.54 2.12
CA HIS A 125 4.96 -0.30 1.52
C HIS A 125 4.83 -0.35 -0.01
N THR A 126 4.80 0.83 -0.62
CA THR A 126 4.75 0.99 -2.08
C THR A 126 5.55 2.19 -2.51
N ALA A 127 6.35 2.06 -3.57
CA ALA A 127 7.24 3.08 -4.15
C ALA A 127 8.32 3.69 -3.22
N VAL A 128 8.28 3.46 -1.91
CA VAL A 128 9.08 4.21 -0.93
C VAL A 128 10.55 3.83 -0.97
N LEU A 129 10.85 2.55 -1.24
CA LEU A 129 12.24 2.08 -1.19
C LEU A 129 13.06 2.53 -2.40
N ASP A 130 12.42 3.05 -3.45
CA ASP A 130 13.14 3.70 -4.55
C ASP A 130 13.86 4.99 -4.08
N TYR A 131 13.40 5.62 -3.00
CA TYR A 131 14.05 6.78 -2.38
C TYR A 131 15.21 6.40 -1.46
N VAL A 132 15.36 5.11 -1.11
CA VAL A 132 16.51 4.62 -0.34
C VAL A 132 17.63 4.33 -1.32
N SER A 133 18.63 5.20 -1.41
CA SER A 133 19.66 5.12 -2.46
C SER A 133 20.57 3.89 -2.36
N ASP A 134 20.91 3.48 -1.13
CA ASP A 134 21.83 2.38 -0.87
C ASP A 134 21.09 1.03 -0.94
N PRO A 135 21.48 0.10 -1.84
CA PRO A 135 20.94 -1.26 -1.86
C PRO A 135 21.08 -1.99 -0.52
N ALA A 136 22.16 -1.77 0.24
CA ALA A 136 22.36 -2.42 1.53
C ALA A 136 21.31 -1.99 2.57
N ASP A 137 20.89 -0.72 2.55
CA ASP A 137 19.79 -0.23 3.40
C ASP A 137 18.45 -0.90 3.04
N ARG A 138 18.19 -1.15 1.75
CA ARG A 138 16.98 -1.84 1.29
C ARG A 138 16.97 -3.31 1.75
N GLU A 139 18.11 -3.99 1.65
CA GLU A 139 18.27 -5.37 2.13
C GLU A 139 18.13 -5.45 3.65
N ALA A 140 18.77 -4.54 4.39
CA ALA A 140 18.64 -4.47 5.85
C ALA A 140 17.19 -4.22 6.29
N PHE A 141 16.47 -3.34 5.59
CA PHE A 141 15.04 -3.13 5.81
C PHE A 141 14.23 -4.42 5.57
N ALA A 142 14.46 -5.11 4.45
CA ALA A 142 13.78 -6.36 4.12
C ALA A 142 13.99 -7.43 5.21
N GLU A 143 15.23 -7.61 5.66
CA GLU A 143 15.55 -8.53 6.74
C GLU A 143 14.86 -8.15 8.06
N GLN A 144 14.82 -6.85 8.38
CA GLN A 144 14.17 -6.34 9.58
C GLN A 144 12.66 -6.63 9.55
N VAL A 145 11.96 -6.30 8.46
CA VAL A 145 10.50 -6.49 8.38
C VAL A 145 10.10 -7.97 8.35
N MET A 146 10.90 -8.83 7.73
CA MET A 146 10.69 -10.29 7.77
C MET A 146 10.81 -10.87 9.19
N ARG A 147 11.61 -10.25 10.07
CA ARG A 147 11.69 -10.64 11.49
C ARG A 147 10.55 -10.06 12.34
N LEU A 148 10.04 -8.88 11.97
CA LEU A 148 9.04 -8.16 12.76
C LEU A 148 7.61 -8.66 12.51
N SER A 149 7.31 -9.09 11.29
CA SER A 149 5.94 -9.35 10.85
C SER A 149 5.82 -10.69 10.13
N PRO A 150 4.76 -11.48 10.40
CA PRO A 150 4.47 -12.69 9.62
C PRO A 150 4.11 -12.38 8.16
N TYR A 151 3.69 -11.15 7.87
CA TYR A 151 3.38 -10.70 6.51
C TYR A 151 4.06 -9.37 6.23
N TRP A 152 4.96 -9.38 5.24
CA TRP A 152 5.55 -8.22 4.62
C TRP A 152 5.09 -8.14 3.16
N VAL A 153 4.37 -7.07 2.81
CA VAL A 153 3.88 -6.81 1.46
C VAL A 153 4.67 -5.67 0.83
N SER A 154 5.45 -5.98 -0.20
CA SER A 154 6.24 -4.99 -0.94
C SER A 154 5.66 -4.82 -2.34
N ASN A 155 5.34 -3.58 -2.72
CA ASN A 155 4.90 -3.23 -4.07
C ASN A 155 5.83 -2.16 -4.66
N GLU A 156 6.88 -2.59 -5.34
CA GLU A 156 8.01 -1.71 -5.70
C GLU A 156 8.42 -1.91 -7.17
N PHE A 157 9.21 -0.97 -7.70
CA PHE A 157 9.90 -1.23 -8.95
C PHE A 157 10.80 -2.48 -8.82
N PRO A 158 10.91 -3.34 -9.86
CA PRO A 158 11.72 -4.57 -9.77
C PRO A 158 13.20 -4.35 -9.44
N ARG A 159 13.73 -3.15 -9.72
CA ARG A 159 15.11 -2.76 -9.39
C ARG A 159 15.37 -2.62 -7.88
N VAL A 160 14.32 -2.43 -7.08
CA VAL A 160 14.43 -2.26 -5.63
C VAL A 160 14.92 -3.56 -4.99
N PHE A 161 14.39 -4.71 -5.44
CA PHE A 161 14.79 -6.04 -4.99
C PHE A 161 15.08 -6.97 -6.18
N PRO A 162 16.29 -6.89 -6.78
CA PRO A 162 16.63 -7.66 -7.98
C PRO A 162 16.54 -9.18 -7.79
N CYS A 163 16.86 -9.69 -6.59
CA CYS A 163 16.77 -11.11 -6.27
C CYS A 163 15.33 -11.62 -6.27
N ILE A 164 14.39 -10.86 -5.69
CA ILE A 164 12.95 -11.16 -5.73
C ILE A 164 12.46 -11.09 -7.18
N ALA A 165 12.83 -10.04 -7.92
CA ALA A 165 12.41 -9.85 -9.30
C ALA A 165 12.84 -10.99 -10.24
N ARG A 166 14.01 -11.58 -10.02
CA ARG A 166 14.48 -12.74 -10.80
C ARG A 166 13.57 -13.96 -10.66
N CYS A 167 12.90 -14.11 -9.53
CA CYS A 167 12.01 -15.23 -9.26
C CYS A 167 10.60 -15.06 -9.87
N ALA A 168 10.27 -13.89 -10.45
CA ALA A 168 8.93 -13.61 -10.94
C ALA A 168 8.54 -14.44 -12.18
N GLY A 169 9.52 -14.96 -12.94
CA GLY A 169 9.36 -15.92 -14.05
C GLY A 169 8.64 -15.38 -15.31
N LYS A 170 7.59 -14.56 -15.17
CA LYS A 170 6.77 -14.01 -16.25
C LYS A 170 7.34 -12.69 -16.78
N SER A 171 7.09 -12.44 -18.07
CA SER A 171 7.48 -11.18 -18.73
C SER A 171 6.83 -9.98 -18.02
N ARG A 172 7.64 -8.98 -17.70
CA ARG A 172 7.23 -7.77 -17.00
C ARG A 172 6.47 -6.83 -17.95
N PRO A 173 5.23 -6.44 -17.65
CA PRO A 173 4.59 -5.35 -18.36
C PRO A 173 5.34 -4.02 -18.14
N PRO A 174 5.56 -3.19 -19.18
CA PRO A 174 6.25 -1.91 -19.02
C PRO A 174 5.63 -1.03 -17.93
N GLY A 175 6.49 -0.37 -17.14
CA GLY A 175 6.07 0.55 -16.07
C GLY A 175 5.47 -0.10 -14.82
N HIS A 176 5.23 -1.41 -14.80
CA HIS A 176 4.61 -2.07 -13.65
C HIS A 176 5.57 -2.28 -12.48
N PHE A 177 5.00 -2.26 -11.28
CA PHE A 177 5.65 -2.69 -10.05
C PHE A 177 5.52 -4.20 -9.89
N LEU A 178 6.42 -4.77 -9.09
CA LEU A 178 6.33 -6.13 -8.61
C LEU A 178 5.76 -6.13 -7.19
N LEU A 179 4.61 -6.75 -7.02
CA LEU A 179 4.05 -7.11 -5.73
C LEU A 179 4.70 -8.41 -5.26
N SER A 180 5.20 -8.41 -4.03
CA SER A 180 5.71 -9.59 -3.34
C SER A 180 5.18 -9.68 -1.92
N VAL A 181 5.07 -10.91 -1.42
CA VAL A 181 4.71 -11.22 -0.03
C VAL A 181 5.83 -12.07 0.56
N ASN A 182 6.41 -11.62 1.67
CA ASN A 182 7.52 -12.29 2.36
C ASN A 182 8.68 -12.67 1.40
N GLY A 183 9.04 -11.75 0.50
CA GLY A 183 10.10 -11.95 -0.48
C GLY A 183 9.71 -12.81 -1.70
N SER A 184 8.49 -13.35 -1.75
CA SER A 184 8.01 -14.16 -2.88
C SER A 184 7.19 -13.31 -3.85
N PRO A 185 7.50 -13.29 -5.16
CA PRO A 185 6.71 -12.60 -6.18
C PRO A 185 5.27 -13.10 -6.24
N VAL A 186 4.30 -12.18 -6.31
CA VAL A 186 2.86 -12.51 -6.32
C VAL A 186 2.14 -11.95 -7.54
N ALA A 187 2.42 -10.71 -7.92
CA ALA A 187 1.73 -10.07 -9.04
C ALA A 187 2.51 -8.93 -9.68
N TRP A 188 2.22 -8.63 -10.94
CA TRP A 188 2.55 -7.35 -11.57
C TRP A 188 1.42 -6.35 -11.32
N THR A 189 1.75 -5.11 -10.96
CA THR A 189 0.76 -4.08 -10.61
C THR A 189 1.02 -2.76 -11.33
N ASP A 190 -0.05 -2.06 -11.69
CA ASP A 190 0.07 -0.64 -12.02
C ASP A 190 0.55 0.13 -10.76
N PRO A 191 1.49 1.07 -10.89
CA PRO A 191 2.04 1.84 -9.75
C PRO A 191 1.00 2.58 -8.89
N HIS A 192 -0.20 2.81 -9.41
CA HIS A 192 -1.30 3.49 -8.74
C HIS A 192 -2.53 2.60 -8.53
N GLY A 193 -2.39 1.28 -8.73
CA GLY A 193 -3.42 0.29 -8.45
C GLY A 193 -4.47 0.11 -9.55
N ALA A 194 -4.26 0.67 -10.75
CA ALA A 194 -5.23 0.58 -11.84
C ALA A 194 -5.36 -0.83 -12.46
N SER A 195 -4.35 -1.69 -12.32
CA SER A 195 -4.35 -3.07 -12.81
C SER A 195 -3.54 -4.00 -11.90
N LEU A 196 -3.88 -5.29 -11.95
CA LEU A 196 -3.25 -6.37 -11.18
C LEU A 196 -3.24 -7.67 -12.00
N GLU A 197 -2.06 -8.17 -12.31
CA GLU A 197 -1.83 -9.45 -13.00
C GLU A 197 -1.15 -10.45 -12.08
N TRP A 198 -1.82 -11.56 -11.77
CA TRP A 198 -1.32 -12.55 -10.82
C TRP A 198 -0.29 -13.48 -11.46
N ILE A 199 0.82 -13.70 -10.75
CA ILE A 199 1.95 -14.48 -11.25
C ILE A 199 2.42 -15.58 -10.31
N ALA A 200 2.00 -15.57 -9.04
CA ALA A 200 2.22 -16.70 -8.16
C ALA A 200 1.47 -17.93 -8.69
N ASP A 201 2.12 -19.09 -8.59
CA ASP A 201 1.47 -20.37 -8.81
C ASP A 201 0.34 -20.56 -7.79
N GLU A 202 -0.75 -21.22 -8.19
CA GLU A 202 -1.81 -21.61 -7.24
C GLU A 202 -1.18 -22.51 -6.18
N ALA A 203 -1.12 -22.01 -4.94
CA ALA A 203 -0.65 -22.78 -3.78
C ALA A 203 -1.68 -23.85 -3.37
#